data_AF-A0AAU7ZEH2-F1
#
_entry.id   AF-A0AAU7ZEH2-F1
#
_cell.length_a   1.000
_cell.length_b   1.000
_cell.length_c   1.000
_cell.angle_alpha   90.00
_cell.angle_beta   90.00
_cell.angle_gamma   90.00
#
_symmetry.space_group_name_H-M   'P 1'
#
loop_
_entity.id
_entity.type
_entity.pdbx_description
1 polymer ?
#
loop_
_entity_poly.entity_id
_entity_poly.type
_entity_poly.pdbx_seq_one_letter_code
_entity_poly.pdbx_strand_id
1 'polypeptide(L)'
;MHLTSPAARTAPLSARITRRLSLSGSLLLLLLATPVLAFSAPLTGTPLNDGYYALYNLDFNVAHGHFGQWMSAHPDDCLGPASDAAGYIFDEFNRLGVLDIELFADDNRFTSRTRPAIDPAIKQGFEDRINQSNHLADVSLQRNPGDSNALYCKAVTSGMQADWASLIDRHEYGAFKYSELASKYAKQALAANPTLYDANLAVGIENYMLSLKAAPIRWFLGMAGAGTNKAEGVRLLKLTAERGHYLAPFARLMLAVGELRDGRTQSGKQILIGLSQEFPKNTLYQRQIGRLH
;
A
#
# COMPACT_ATOMS: atom_id res chain seq x y z
N MET A 1 77.28 22.75 -51.31
CA MET A 1 78.52 23.24 -50.68
C MET A 1 78.17 24.52 -49.94
N HIS A 2 78.50 24.60 -48.64
CA HIS A 2 78.33 25.74 -47.70
C HIS A 2 76.87 26.15 -47.36
N LEU A 3 76.32 25.82 -46.19
CA LEU A 3 76.60 26.34 -44.82
C LEU A 3 76.77 27.87 -44.79
N THR A 4 75.82 28.56 -44.16
CA THR A 4 76.06 29.46 -43.01
C THR A 4 74.75 30.04 -42.47
N SER A 5 74.55 29.88 -41.16
CA SER A 5 73.72 30.75 -40.31
C SER A 5 74.50 32.06 -40.06
N PRO A 6 73.85 33.19 -39.75
CA PRO A 6 73.86 33.58 -38.34
C PRO A 6 72.58 34.27 -37.84
N ALA A 7 72.40 34.18 -36.52
CA ALA A 7 71.40 34.88 -35.73
C ALA A 7 71.83 36.31 -35.35
N ALA A 8 70.87 37.24 -35.19
CA ALA A 8 70.84 38.23 -34.09
C ALA A 8 69.54 39.09 -34.06
N ARG A 9 68.74 38.83 -33.01
CA ARG A 9 67.97 39.72 -32.11
C ARG A 9 67.55 41.14 -32.55
N THR A 10 66.27 41.45 -32.33
CA THR A 10 65.79 42.63 -31.53
C THR A 10 64.32 42.41 -31.08
N ALA A 11 63.95 43.01 -29.95
CA ALA A 11 62.75 42.74 -29.14
C ALA A 11 61.54 43.66 -29.48
N PRO A 12 60.56 43.90 -28.57
CA PRO A 12 59.30 43.18 -28.40
C PRO A 12 58.06 44.03 -28.76
N LEU A 13 56.92 43.43 -29.12
CA LEU A 13 55.64 44.15 -29.24
C LEU A 13 54.47 43.34 -28.66
N SER A 14 53.77 44.00 -27.75
CA SER A 14 52.61 43.57 -26.99
C SER A 14 51.42 43.13 -27.86
N ALA A 15 50.78 42.03 -27.48
CA ALA A 15 49.41 41.72 -27.91
C ALA A 15 48.53 41.50 -26.67
N ARG A 16 47.69 42.51 -26.37
CA ARG A 16 46.60 42.42 -25.41
C ARG A 16 45.46 41.64 -26.07
N ILE A 17 45.14 40.46 -25.55
CA ILE A 17 43.97 39.68 -25.95
C ILE A 17 42.73 40.31 -25.30
N THR A 18 41.90 40.96 -26.10
CA THR A 18 40.56 41.42 -25.73
C THR A 18 39.63 40.22 -25.50
N ARG A 19 39.28 39.93 -24.23
CA ARG A 19 38.14 39.08 -23.89
C ARG A 19 36.84 39.84 -24.19
N ARG A 20 36.09 39.40 -25.21
CA ARG A 20 34.68 39.79 -25.38
C ARG A 20 33.84 39.02 -24.35
N LEU A 21 33.18 39.73 -23.45
CA LEU A 21 32.14 39.16 -22.60
C LEU A 21 30.92 38.82 -23.47
N SER A 22 30.58 37.53 -23.57
CA SER A 22 29.24 37.12 -24.03
C SER A 22 28.29 37.20 -22.84
N LEU A 23 27.35 38.16 -22.86
CA LEU A 23 26.16 38.11 -22.01
C LEU A 23 25.27 36.96 -22.52
N SER A 24 25.35 35.80 -21.87
CA SER A 24 24.32 34.78 -21.99
C SER A 24 23.15 35.18 -21.10
N GLY A 25 22.04 35.57 -21.73
CA GLY A 25 20.79 35.93 -21.04
C GLY A 25 20.19 34.71 -20.34
N SER A 26 20.28 34.69 -19.03
CA SER A 26 19.54 33.77 -18.16
C SER A 26 18.07 34.16 -18.15
N LEU A 27 17.24 33.52 -18.96
CA LEU A 27 15.79 33.54 -18.82
C LEU A 27 15.42 32.51 -17.74
N LEU A 28 15.40 32.96 -16.48
CA LEU A 28 14.96 32.17 -15.34
C LEU A 28 13.43 32.07 -15.39
N LEU A 29 12.90 31.04 -16.06
CA LEU A 29 11.51 30.63 -15.90
C LEU A 29 11.35 30.01 -14.52
N LEU A 30 10.92 30.81 -13.55
CA LEU A 30 10.33 30.35 -12.30
C LEU A 30 9.00 29.65 -12.63
N LEU A 31 9.05 28.36 -12.97
CA LEU A 31 7.91 27.47 -12.79
C LEU A 31 7.62 27.44 -11.29
N LEU A 32 6.58 28.17 -10.89
CA LEU A 32 5.84 27.91 -9.66
C LEU A 32 5.38 26.45 -9.74
N ALA A 33 6.19 25.54 -9.22
CA ALA A 33 5.75 24.20 -8.88
C ALA A 33 4.74 24.38 -7.75
N THR A 34 3.47 24.61 -8.11
CA THR A 34 2.38 24.38 -7.19
C THR A 34 2.54 22.95 -6.71
N PRO A 35 2.74 22.69 -5.41
CA PRO A 35 2.65 21.34 -4.92
C PRO A 35 1.24 20.89 -5.23
N VAL A 36 1.09 20.06 -6.28
CA VAL A 36 -0.12 19.26 -6.42
C VAL A 36 -0.05 18.33 -5.22
N LEU A 37 -0.67 18.77 -4.12
CA LEU A 37 -1.12 17.87 -3.08
C LEU A 37 -1.98 16.88 -3.84
N ALA A 38 -1.45 15.68 -4.05
CA ALA A 38 -2.19 14.58 -4.64
C ALA A 38 -3.29 14.27 -3.63
N PHE A 39 -4.44 14.92 -3.81
CA PHE A 39 -5.63 14.61 -3.07
C PHE A 39 -6.10 13.27 -3.63
N SER A 40 -5.98 12.19 -2.86
CA SER A 40 -6.68 10.94 -3.17
C SER A 40 -8.15 11.32 -3.41
N ALA A 41 -8.70 10.92 -4.56
CA ALA A 41 -10.08 11.20 -4.87
C ALA A 41 -10.96 10.66 -3.73
N PRO A 42 -11.99 11.41 -3.30
CA PRO A 42 -12.84 10.94 -2.22
C PRO A 42 -13.48 9.60 -2.60
N LEU A 43 -13.61 8.68 -1.64
CA LEU A 43 -14.34 7.42 -1.77
C LEU A 43 -15.85 7.69 -1.85
N THR A 44 -16.27 8.40 -2.89
CA THR A 44 -17.67 8.73 -3.17
C THR A 44 -17.93 8.70 -4.67
N GLY A 45 -19.17 8.51 -5.09
CA GLY A 45 -19.62 8.79 -6.46
C GLY A 45 -19.62 7.59 -7.41
N THR A 46 -19.27 6.40 -6.92
CA THR A 46 -19.55 5.12 -7.59
C THR A 46 -19.95 4.10 -6.52
N PRO A 47 -20.73 3.06 -6.85
CA PRO A 47 -21.04 2.02 -5.87
C PRO A 47 -19.79 1.37 -5.27
N LEU A 48 -18.72 1.22 -6.03
CA LEU A 48 -17.46 0.68 -5.50
C LEU A 48 -16.84 1.62 -4.46
N ASN A 49 -16.76 2.92 -4.77
CA ASN A 49 -16.28 3.95 -3.85
C ASN A 49 -17.11 4.01 -2.56
N ASP A 50 -18.43 4.05 -2.70
CA ASP A 50 -19.37 4.14 -1.58
C ASP A 50 -19.29 2.87 -0.70
N GLY A 51 -19.07 1.70 -1.31
CA GLY A 51 -18.83 0.45 -0.61
C GLY A 51 -17.56 0.47 0.25
N TYR A 52 -16.44 0.97 -0.28
CA TYR A 52 -15.21 1.15 0.51
C TYR A 52 -15.38 2.20 1.62
N TYR A 53 -16.12 3.29 1.36
CA TYR A 53 -16.43 4.27 2.39
C TYR A 53 -17.23 3.67 3.56
N ALA A 54 -18.23 2.84 3.25
CA ALA A 54 -18.99 2.09 4.24
C ALA A 54 -18.12 1.07 4.98
N LEU A 55 -17.26 0.34 4.26
CA LEU A 55 -16.30 -0.62 4.81
C LEU A 55 -15.40 0.01 5.88
N TYR A 56 -14.77 1.15 5.55
CA TYR A 56 -13.90 1.87 6.48
C TYR A 56 -14.65 2.53 7.64
N ASN A 57 -15.97 2.73 7.50
CA ASN A 57 -16.87 3.12 8.58
C ASN A 57 -17.42 1.93 9.40
N LEU A 58 -16.97 0.70 9.12
CA LEU A 58 -17.43 -0.54 9.75
C LEU A 58 -18.92 -0.85 9.51
N ASP A 59 -19.50 -0.32 8.43
CA ASP A 59 -20.89 -0.55 8.03
C ASP A 59 -20.96 -1.64 6.94
N PHE A 60 -20.62 -2.87 7.34
CA PHE A 60 -20.37 -3.99 6.41
C PHE A 60 -21.60 -4.36 5.58
N ASN A 61 -22.80 -4.30 6.16
CA ASN A 61 -24.05 -4.56 5.42
C ASN A 61 -24.26 -3.54 4.30
N VAL A 62 -23.99 -2.26 4.56
CA VAL A 62 -24.07 -1.19 3.56
C VAL A 62 -22.98 -1.38 2.50
N ALA A 63 -21.76 -1.75 2.91
CA ALA A 63 -20.66 -2.05 2.00
C ALA A 63 -21.03 -3.17 1.01
N HIS A 64 -21.52 -4.32 1.51
CA HIS A 64 -21.99 -5.43 0.68
C HIS A 64 -23.10 -5.01 -0.30
N GLY A 65 -24.04 -4.17 0.16
CA GLY A 65 -25.09 -3.63 -0.71
C GLY A 65 -24.55 -2.83 -1.90
N HIS A 66 -23.56 -1.98 -1.66
CA HIS A 66 -22.92 -1.18 -2.70
C HIS A 66 -22.03 -2.01 -3.64
N PHE A 67 -21.25 -2.96 -3.12
CA PHE A 67 -20.48 -3.89 -3.95
C PHE A 67 -21.40 -4.77 -4.81
N GLY A 68 -22.55 -5.19 -4.28
CA GLY A 68 -23.59 -5.89 -5.04
C GLY A 68 -24.13 -5.07 -6.22
N GLN A 69 -24.34 -3.77 -6.04
CA GLN A 69 -24.74 -2.87 -7.12
C GLN A 69 -23.65 -2.77 -8.19
N TRP A 70 -22.37 -2.68 -7.79
CA TRP A 70 -21.25 -2.67 -8.73
C TRP A 70 -21.19 -3.96 -9.56
N MET A 71 -21.24 -5.12 -8.90
CA MET A 71 -21.21 -6.44 -9.56
C MET A 71 -22.38 -6.63 -10.54
N SER A 72 -23.55 -6.07 -10.22
CA SER A 72 -24.71 -6.13 -11.12
C SER A 72 -24.52 -5.27 -12.38
N ALA A 73 -23.88 -4.10 -12.24
CA ALA A 73 -23.61 -3.19 -13.35
C ALA A 73 -22.36 -3.58 -14.16
N HIS A 74 -21.40 -4.29 -13.55
CA HIS A 74 -20.11 -4.67 -14.14
C HIS A 74 -19.83 -6.17 -13.90
N PRO A 75 -20.60 -7.08 -14.51
CA PRO A 75 -20.52 -8.51 -14.22
C PRO A 75 -19.18 -9.16 -14.59
N ASP A 76 -18.43 -8.55 -15.51
CA ASP A 76 -17.13 -9.03 -15.97
C ASP A 76 -15.94 -8.44 -15.18
N ASP A 77 -16.19 -7.50 -14.26
CA ASP A 77 -15.12 -6.85 -13.48
C ASP A 77 -14.80 -7.66 -12.21
N CYS A 78 -13.57 -8.20 -12.16
CA CYS A 78 -13.07 -8.96 -11.01
C CYS A 78 -12.98 -8.13 -9.72
N LEU A 79 -12.95 -6.79 -9.82
CA LEU A 79 -12.79 -5.93 -8.66
C LEU A 79 -14.04 -5.93 -7.78
N GLY A 80 -15.24 -6.07 -8.37
CA GLY A 80 -16.49 -6.14 -7.61
C GLY A 80 -16.49 -7.26 -6.55
N PRO A 81 -16.30 -8.53 -6.96
CA PRO A 81 -16.20 -9.63 -5.99
C PRO A 81 -14.97 -9.52 -5.08
N ALA A 82 -13.84 -8.99 -5.55
CA ALA A 82 -12.68 -8.77 -4.67
C ALA A 82 -13.00 -7.76 -3.55
N SER A 83 -13.70 -6.67 -3.85
CA SER A 83 -14.13 -5.70 -2.85
C SER A 83 -15.18 -6.27 -1.91
N ASP A 84 -16.10 -7.10 -2.40
CA ASP A 84 -17.10 -7.76 -1.55
C ASP A 84 -16.46 -8.80 -0.59
N ALA A 85 -15.40 -9.49 -1.04
CA ALA A 85 -14.57 -10.32 -0.16
C ALA A 85 -13.90 -9.48 0.95
N ALA A 86 -13.47 -8.25 0.64
CA ALA A 86 -12.94 -7.33 1.65
C ALA A 86 -14.00 -7.00 2.71
N GLY A 87 -15.28 -6.86 2.33
CA GLY A 87 -16.40 -6.74 3.24
C GLY A 87 -16.43 -7.85 4.30
N TYR A 88 -16.38 -9.11 3.85
CA TYR A 88 -16.44 -10.27 4.74
C TYR A 88 -15.25 -10.37 5.69
N ILE A 89 -14.01 -10.22 5.19
CA ILE A 89 -12.83 -10.36 6.05
C ILE A 89 -12.71 -9.23 7.07
N PHE A 90 -13.09 -7.99 6.71
CA PHE A 90 -13.09 -6.88 7.66
C PHE A 90 -14.19 -7.00 8.71
N ASP A 91 -15.37 -7.54 8.35
CA ASP A 91 -16.40 -7.89 9.33
C ASP A 91 -15.85 -8.91 10.34
N GLU A 92 -15.20 -9.96 9.85
CA GLU A 92 -14.64 -10.98 10.72
C GLU A 92 -13.48 -10.44 11.58
N PHE A 93 -12.63 -9.56 11.05
CA PHE A 93 -11.63 -8.86 11.85
C PHE A 93 -12.25 -8.03 12.97
N ASN A 94 -13.37 -7.35 12.70
CA ASN A 94 -14.09 -6.56 13.68
C ASN A 94 -14.73 -7.47 14.76
N ARG A 95 -15.45 -8.52 14.35
CA ARG A 95 -16.08 -9.50 15.25
C ARG A 95 -15.07 -10.16 16.18
N LEU A 96 -13.92 -10.52 15.64
CA LEU A 96 -12.87 -11.23 16.36
C LEU A 96 -11.94 -10.29 17.12
N GLY A 97 -12.10 -8.96 16.98
CA GLY A 97 -11.26 -7.96 17.62
C GLY A 97 -9.80 -7.97 17.13
N VAL A 98 -9.56 -8.49 15.91
CA VAL A 98 -8.20 -8.62 15.33
C VAL A 98 -7.52 -7.27 15.26
N LEU A 99 -8.21 -6.23 14.79
CA LEU A 99 -7.62 -4.90 14.66
C LEU A 99 -7.25 -4.31 16.03
N ASP A 100 -8.04 -4.54 17.09
CA ASP A 100 -7.72 -4.02 18.42
C ASP A 100 -6.56 -4.79 19.10
N ILE A 101 -6.46 -6.10 18.88
CA ILE A 101 -5.48 -6.99 19.55
C ILE A 101 -4.17 -7.02 18.79
N GLU A 102 -4.21 -7.35 17.50
CA GLU A 102 -3.02 -7.64 16.71
C GLU A 102 -2.36 -6.36 16.20
N LEU A 103 -3.10 -5.26 16.02
CA LEU A 103 -2.52 -4.01 15.50
C LEU A 103 -2.12 -3.00 16.59
N PHE A 104 -2.83 -2.93 17.72
CA PHE A 104 -2.68 -1.83 18.69
C PHE A 104 -2.34 -2.21 20.14
N ALA A 105 -2.26 -3.49 20.52
CA ALA A 105 -2.07 -3.86 21.93
C ALA A 105 -0.60 -4.07 22.34
N ASP A 106 -0.26 -3.47 23.49
CA ASP A 106 0.78 -3.92 24.43
C ASP A 106 0.31 -5.20 25.16
N ASP A 107 1.22 -6.15 25.31
CA ASP A 107 1.05 -7.61 25.47
C ASP A 107 0.09 -8.17 26.56
N ASN A 108 -0.48 -7.40 27.49
CA ASN A 108 -0.89 -8.01 28.78
C ASN A 108 -2.33 -7.80 29.29
N ARG A 109 -3.26 -7.20 28.53
CA ARG A 109 -4.63 -6.96 29.04
C ARG A 109 -5.80 -7.56 28.25
N PHE A 110 -5.59 -7.97 27.00
CA PHE A 110 -6.65 -8.55 26.16
C PHE A 110 -6.63 -10.08 26.06
N THR A 111 -5.61 -10.73 26.63
CA THR A 111 -5.44 -12.19 26.70
C THR A 111 -6.54 -12.91 27.50
N SER A 112 -7.43 -12.19 28.18
CA SER A 112 -8.51 -12.77 29.01
C SER A 112 -9.88 -12.88 28.33
N ARG A 113 -10.07 -12.33 27.12
CA ARG A 113 -11.32 -12.54 26.35
C ARG A 113 -11.15 -13.71 25.40
N THR A 114 -11.98 -14.74 25.58
CA THR A 114 -12.12 -15.83 24.63
C THR A 114 -12.57 -15.25 23.29
N ARG A 115 -11.72 -15.36 22.27
CA ARG A 115 -12.08 -14.98 20.89
C ARG A 115 -13.32 -15.77 20.47
N PRO A 116 -14.35 -15.13 19.90
CA PRO A 116 -15.50 -15.86 19.35
C PRO A 116 -15.05 -16.89 18.30
N ALA A 117 -15.87 -17.91 18.09
CA ALA A 117 -15.64 -18.83 16.98
C ALA A 117 -15.79 -18.09 15.63
N ILE A 118 -15.06 -18.59 14.63
CA ILE A 118 -15.16 -18.10 13.25
C ILE A 118 -16.60 -18.28 12.77
N ASP A 119 -17.17 -17.25 12.15
CA ASP A 119 -18.51 -17.38 11.57
C ASP A 119 -18.45 -18.19 10.26
N PRO A 120 -19.14 -19.34 10.17
CA PRO A 120 -19.12 -20.14 8.94
C PRO A 120 -19.76 -19.43 7.75
N ALA A 121 -20.76 -18.55 7.97
CA ALA A 121 -21.41 -17.82 6.89
C ALA A 121 -20.50 -16.71 6.33
N ILE A 122 -19.76 -16.01 7.20
CA ILE A 122 -18.77 -15.01 6.77
C ILE A 122 -17.63 -15.68 6.02
N LYS A 123 -17.13 -16.82 6.52
CA LYS A 123 -16.10 -17.60 5.85
C LYS A 123 -16.54 -18.06 4.47
N GLN A 124 -17.73 -18.63 4.35
CA GLN A 124 -18.26 -19.07 3.06
C GLN A 124 -18.41 -17.90 2.08
N GLY A 125 -18.98 -16.78 2.54
CA GLY A 125 -19.13 -15.58 1.71
C GLY A 125 -17.79 -15.02 1.22
N PHE A 126 -16.78 -15.00 2.09
CA PHE A 126 -15.41 -14.64 1.73
C PHE A 126 -14.85 -15.57 0.64
N GLU A 127 -14.90 -16.89 0.86
CA GLU A 127 -14.38 -17.89 -0.08
C GLU A 127 -15.09 -17.83 -1.44
N ASP A 128 -16.42 -17.69 -1.45
CA ASP A 128 -17.22 -17.56 -2.67
C ASP A 128 -16.80 -16.35 -3.49
N ARG A 129 -16.60 -15.20 -2.84
CA ARG A 129 -16.20 -13.95 -3.52
C ARG A 129 -14.76 -13.96 -4.00
N ILE A 130 -13.85 -14.57 -3.24
CA ILE A 130 -12.48 -14.83 -3.69
C ILE A 130 -12.48 -15.69 -4.95
N ASN A 131 -13.24 -16.79 -4.94
CA ASN A 131 -13.34 -17.70 -6.09
C ASN A 131 -13.93 -17.01 -7.31
N GLN A 132 -14.99 -16.20 -7.13
CA GLN A 132 -15.61 -15.44 -8.20
C GLN A 132 -14.65 -14.41 -8.81
N SER A 133 -13.98 -13.60 -7.99
CA SER A 133 -12.96 -12.64 -8.45
C SER A 133 -11.84 -13.34 -9.23
N ASN A 134 -11.31 -14.43 -8.68
CA ASN A 134 -10.22 -15.17 -9.30
C ASN A 134 -10.62 -15.75 -10.66
N HIS A 135 -11.83 -16.28 -10.78
CA HIS A 135 -12.36 -16.79 -12.05
C HIS A 135 -12.47 -15.67 -13.10
N LEU A 136 -13.06 -14.51 -12.75
CA LEU A 136 -13.18 -13.38 -13.67
C LEU A 136 -11.80 -12.86 -14.10
N ALA A 137 -10.86 -12.76 -13.16
CA ALA A 137 -9.49 -12.37 -13.46
C ALA A 137 -8.79 -13.37 -14.39
N ASP A 138 -8.97 -14.69 -14.17
CA ASP A 138 -8.40 -15.71 -15.06
C ASP A 138 -8.97 -15.62 -16.48
N VAL A 139 -10.29 -15.39 -16.62
CA VAL A 139 -10.93 -15.16 -17.93
C VAL A 139 -10.33 -13.94 -18.61
N SER A 140 -10.10 -12.84 -17.88
CA SER A 140 -9.49 -11.65 -18.46
C SER A 140 -8.03 -11.88 -18.89
N LEU A 141 -7.25 -12.57 -18.05
CA LEU A 141 -5.84 -12.88 -18.32
C LEU A 141 -5.64 -13.85 -19.49
N GLN A 142 -6.58 -14.76 -19.72
CA GLN A 142 -6.58 -15.61 -20.93
C GLN A 142 -6.72 -14.78 -22.21
N ARG A 143 -7.48 -13.69 -22.17
CA ARG A 143 -7.67 -12.77 -23.31
C ARG A 143 -6.51 -11.79 -23.44
N ASN A 144 -6.03 -11.28 -22.32
CA ASN A 144 -4.93 -10.33 -22.23
C ASN A 144 -4.04 -10.65 -21.01
N PRO A 145 -2.90 -11.34 -21.20
CA PRO A 145 -1.98 -11.67 -20.10
C PRO A 145 -1.40 -10.45 -19.36
N GLY A 146 -1.46 -9.26 -19.96
CA GLY A 146 -1.04 -8.00 -19.37
C GLY A 146 -2.17 -7.16 -18.78
N ASP A 147 -3.36 -7.72 -18.58
CA ASP A 147 -4.47 -7.00 -17.94
C ASP A 147 -4.11 -6.64 -16.49
N SER A 148 -3.74 -5.38 -16.30
CA SER A 148 -3.34 -4.85 -15.00
C SER A 148 -4.44 -4.92 -13.93
N ASN A 149 -5.73 -4.82 -14.31
CA ASN A 149 -6.84 -4.92 -13.36
C ASN A 149 -6.99 -6.37 -12.88
N ALA A 150 -6.93 -7.34 -13.80
CA ALA A 150 -7.00 -8.75 -13.44
C ALA A 150 -5.81 -9.20 -12.58
N LEU A 151 -4.60 -8.75 -12.90
CA LEU A 151 -3.41 -8.97 -12.08
C LEU A 151 -3.57 -8.32 -10.69
N TYR A 152 -4.13 -7.11 -10.61
CA TYR A 152 -4.40 -6.44 -9.35
C TYR A 152 -5.44 -7.20 -8.50
N CYS A 153 -6.55 -7.65 -9.10
CA CYS A 153 -7.54 -8.49 -8.43
C CYS A 153 -6.88 -9.75 -7.83
N LYS A 154 -6.06 -10.47 -8.60
CA LYS A 154 -5.30 -11.64 -8.12
C LYS A 154 -4.37 -11.29 -6.96
N ALA A 155 -3.73 -10.12 -6.99
CA ALA A 155 -2.87 -9.66 -5.92
C ALA A 155 -3.65 -9.41 -4.62
N VAL A 156 -4.76 -8.68 -4.71
CA VAL A 156 -5.60 -8.31 -3.56
C VAL A 156 -6.29 -9.53 -2.96
N THR A 157 -6.86 -10.43 -3.78
CA THR A 157 -7.48 -11.67 -3.29
C THR A 157 -6.47 -12.58 -2.60
N SER A 158 -5.28 -12.75 -3.18
CA SER A 158 -4.20 -13.49 -2.53
C SER A 158 -3.78 -12.85 -1.20
N GLY A 159 -3.68 -11.52 -1.15
CA GLY A 159 -3.39 -10.79 0.10
C GLY A 159 -4.42 -11.07 1.19
N MET A 160 -5.71 -10.97 0.86
CA MET A 160 -6.79 -11.27 1.81
C MET A 160 -6.78 -12.73 2.26
N GLN A 161 -6.46 -13.69 1.37
CA GLN A 161 -6.30 -15.09 1.76
C GLN A 161 -5.11 -15.31 2.70
N ALA A 162 -4.02 -14.57 2.51
CA ALA A 162 -2.89 -14.58 3.43
C ALA A 162 -3.28 -14.04 4.82
N ASP A 163 -4.00 -12.92 4.84
CA ASP A 163 -4.47 -12.30 6.08
C ASP A 163 -5.51 -13.18 6.80
N TRP A 164 -6.42 -13.82 6.07
CA TRP A 164 -7.36 -14.79 6.65
C TRP A 164 -6.60 -15.96 7.29
N ALA A 165 -5.69 -16.58 6.54
CA ALA A 165 -4.91 -17.71 7.02
C ALA A 165 -4.09 -17.33 8.27
N SER A 166 -3.48 -16.14 8.29
CA SER A 166 -2.62 -15.69 9.40
C SER A 166 -3.42 -15.22 10.62
N LEU A 167 -4.39 -14.33 10.42
CA LEU A 167 -5.03 -13.58 11.50
C LEU A 167 -6.32 -14.24 12.00
N ILE A 168 -7.00 -15.02 11.17
CA ILE A 168 -8.25 -15.70 11.51
C ILE A 168 -7.98 -17.18 11.81
N ASP A 169 -7.51 -17.93 10.82
CA ASP A 169 -7.27 -19.37 10.97
C ASP A 169 -5.98 -19.69 11.76
N ARG A 170 -5.05 -18.73 11.92
CA ARG A 170 -3.72 -18.90 12.56
C ARG A 170 -2.85 -20.02 11.95
N HIS A 171 -2.95 -20.19 10.64
CA HIS A 171 -2.18 -21.14 9.84
C HIS A 171 -1.06 -20.44 9.06
N GLU A 172 0.16 -20.44 9.61
CA GLU A 172 1.30 -19.68 9.04
C GLU A 172 1.76 -20.16 7.65
N TYR A 173 1.70 -21.47 7.36
CA TYR A 173 2.17 -22.01 6.07
C TYR A 173 1.28 -21.58 4.90
N GLY A 174 -0.04 -21.57 5.09
CA GLY A 174 -0.99 -21.07 4.09
C GLY A 174 -0.79 -19.58 3.85
N ALA A 175 -0.61 -18.81 4.92
CA ALA A 175 -0.39 -17.37 4.84
C ALA A 175 0.86 -17.00 4.01
N PHE A 176 1.97 -17.73 4.19
CA PHE A 176 3.20 -17.47 3.43
C PHE A 176 3.00 -17.66 1.92
N LYS A 177 2.38 -18.77 1.50
CA LYS A 177 2.12 -19.04 0.07
C LYS A 177 1.27 -17.96 -0.59
N TYR A 178 0.19 -17.56 0.07
CA TYR A 178 -0.68 -16.51 -0.43
C TYR A 178 0.00 -15.14 -0.47
N SER A 179 0.86 -14.84 0.50
CA SER A 179 1.68 -13.62 0.50
C SER A 179 2.64 -13.57 -0.70
N GLU A 180 3.30 -14.69 -1.03
CA GLU A 180 4.18 -14.77 -2.21
C GLU A 180 3.40 -14.51 -3.50
N LEU A 181 2.21 -15.11 -3.63
CA LEU A 181 1.32 -14.89 -4.77
C LEU A 181 0.87 -13.43 -4.86
N ALA A 182 0.47 -12.83 -3.74
CA ALA A 182 0.06 -11.42 -3.67
C ALA A 182 1.19 -10.50 -4.19
N SER A 183 2.40 -10.69 -3.69
CA SER A 183 3.58 -9.92 -4.13
C SER A 183 3.93 -10.15 -5.59
N LYS A 184 3.84 -11.39 -6.08
CA LYS A 184 4.08 -11.71 -7.50
C LYS A 184 3.11 -10.97 -8.40
N TYR A 185 1.81 -11.10 -8.14
CA TYR A 185 0.77 -10.47 -8.97
C TYR A 185 0.79 -8.95 -8.86
N ALA A 186 1.07 -8.39 -7.67
CA ALA A 186 1.20 -6.95 -7.50
C ALA A 186 2.36 -6.37 -8.34
N LYS A 187 3.52 -7.03 -8.35
CA LYS A 187 4.66 -6.64 -9.20
C LYS A 187 4.30 -6.68 -10.68
N GLN A 188 3.57 -7.71 -11.11
CA GLN A 188 3.10 -7.82 -12.50
C GLN A 188 2.08 -6.72 -12.84
N ALA A 189 1.13 -6.44 -11.95
CA ALA A 189 0.14 -5.37 -12.11
C ALA A 189 0.82 -4.00 -12.23
N LEU A 190 1.80 -3.71 -11.37
CA LEU A 190 2.58 -2.47 -11.41
C LEU A 190 3.47 -2.36 -12.65
N ALA A 191 4.00 -3.48 -13.15
CA ALA A 191 4.76 -3.50 -14.40
C ALA A 191 3.86 -3.19 -15.61
N ALA A 192 2.61 -3.67 -15.60
CA ALA A 192 1.62 -3.39 -16.64
C ALA A 192 1.03 -1.97 -16.51
N ASN A 193 0.80 -1.51 -15.28
CA ASN A 193 0.27 -0.19 -14.98
C ASN A 193 0.91 0.39 -13.70
N PRO A 194 1.95 1.24 -13.85
CA PRO A 194 2.67 1.82 -12.72
C PRO A 194 1.85 2.78 -11.84
N THR A 195 0.66 3.22 -12.30
CA THR A 195 -0.22 4.11 -11.52
C THR A 195 -1.24 3.36 -10.67
N LEU A 196 -1.23 2.02 -10.66
CA LEU A 196 -2.01 1.22 -9.71
C LEU A 196 -1.40 1.27 -8.30
N TYR A 197 -1.46 2.45 -7.67
CA TYR A 197 -0.76 2.69 -6.42
C TYR A 197 -1.23 1.80 -5.26
N ASP A 198 -2.48 1.33 -5.31
CA ASP A 198 -3.02 0.37 -4.35
C ASP A 198 -2.29 -0.99 -4.41
N ALA A 199 -1.74 -1.38 -5.56
CA ALA A 199 -0.96 -2.63 -5.69
C ALA A 199 0.35 -2.59 -4.88
N ASN A 200 0.88 -1.40 -4.57
CA ASN A 200 2.09 -1.28 -3.74
C ASN A 200 1.87 -1.80 -2.31
N LEU A 201 0.62 -1.82 -1.82
CA LEU A 201 0.30 -2.29 -0.48
C LEU A 201 0.72 -3.74 -0.27
N ALA A 202 0.38 -4.64 -1.20
CA ALA A 202 0.71 -6.06 -1.11
C ALA A 202 2.22 -6.30 -1.03
N VAL A 203 3.00 -5.53 -1.80
CA VAL A 203 4.48 -5.58 -1.77
C VAL A 203 5.05 -4.97 -0.47
N GLY A 204 4.38 -3.96 0.09
CA GLY A 204 4.77 -3.30 1.34
C GLY A 204 4.50 -4.15 2.59
N ILE A 205 3.38 -4.87 2.63
CA ILE A 205 2.94 -5.68 3.79
C ILE A 205 3.88 -6.86 4.05
N GLU A 206 4.37 -7.55 3.02
CA GLU A 206 5.34 -8.64 3.16
C GLU A 206 6.60 -8.17 3.92
N ASN A 207 7.11 -6.98 3.55
CA ASN A 207 8.28 -6.39 4.18
C ASN A 207 8.02 -5.84 5.59
N TYR A 208 6.78 -5.38 5.86
CA TYR A 208 6.40 -4.80 7.15
C TYR A 208 6.03 -5.86 8.19
N MET A 209 5.21 -6.86 7.85
CA MET A 209 4.77 -7.92 8.78
C MET A 209 5.92 -8.84 9.22
N LEU A 210 6.87 -9.13 8.33
CA LEU A 210 8.07 -9.89 8.69
C LEU A 210 8.99 -9.10 9.65
N SER A 211 8.96 -7.75 9.59
CA SER A 211 9.75 -6.90 10.48
C SER A 211 9.22 -6.84 11.92
N LEU A 212 8.01 -7.38 12.16
CA LEU A 212 7.30 -7.36 13.43
C LEU A 212 7.39 -8.69 14.20
N LYS A 213 8.07 -9.72 13.67
CA LYS A 213 8.32 -10.99 14.38
C LYS A 213 9.45 -10.83 15.41
N ALA A 214 9.38 -11.61 16.50
CA ALA A 214 10.35 -11.57 17.61
C ALA A 214 11.81 -11.70 17.15
N ALA A 215 12.73 -11.02 17.86
CA ALA A 215 14.14 -10.87 17.47
C ALA A 215 14.88 -12.17 17.04
N PRO A 216 14.65 -13.36 17.64
CA PRO A 216 15.31 -14.60 17.20
C PRO A 216 14.88 -15.08 15.82
N ILE A 217 13.61 -14.86 15.44
CA ILE A 217 13.06 -15.25 14.13
C ILE A 217 13.61 -14.34 13.02
N ARG A 218 13.77 -13.05 13.31
CA ARG A 218 14.41 -12.07 12.42
C ARG A 218 15.86 -12.45 12.06
N TRP A 219 16.61 -13.00 13.01
CA TRP A 219 17.99 -13.46 12.79
C TRP A 219 18.04 -14.69 11.87
N PHE A 220 17.14 -15.66 12.05
CA PHE A 220 17.09 -16.87 11.23
C PHE A 220 16.67 -16.57 9.77
N LEU A 221 15.68 -15.69 9.58
CA LEU A 221 15.25 -15.24 8.25
C LEU A 221 16.31 -14.41 7.52
N GLY A 222 17.07 -13.60 8.26
CA GLY A 222 18.20 -12.83 7.71
C GLY A 222 19.33 -13.72 7.14
N MET A 223 19.54 -14.93 7.69
CA MET A 223 20.52 -15.89 7.15
C MET A 223 20.04 -16.63 5.91
N ALA A 224 18.72 -16.74 5.70
CA ALA A 224 18.12 -17.41 4.53
C ALA A 224 18.03 -16.49 3.28
N GLY A 225 18.61 -15.29 3.32
CA GLY A 225 18.54 -14.31 2.23
C GLY A 225 17.24 -13.51 2.17
N ALA A 226 16.33 -13.69 3.14
CA ALA A 226 15.12 -12.88 3.30
C ALA A 226 15.45 -11.52 3.95
N GLY A 227 16.16 -10.67 3.21
CA GLY A 227 16.46 -9.30 3.63
C GLY A 227 15.20 -8.42 3.49
N THR A 228 14.33 -8.41 4.49
CA THR A 228 13.16 -7.52 4.52
C THR A 228 13.61 -6.09 4.73
N ASN A 229 13.50 -5.26 3.69
CA ASN A 229 13.82 -3.84 3.80
C ASN A 229 12.61 -3.11 4.39
N LYS A 230 12.55 -3.01 5.73
CA LYS A 230 11.50 -2.27 6.47
C LYS A 230 11.31 -0.86 5.90
N ALA A 231 12.39 -0.19 5.48
CA ALA A 231 12.31 1.15 4.90
C ALA A 231 11.58 1.14 3.54
N GLU A 232 11.80 0.12 2.71
CA GLU A 232 11.09 -0.05 1.45
C GLU A 232 9.60 -0.37 1.69
N GLY A 233 9.29 -1.24 2.65
CA GLY A 233 7.91 -1.51 3.05
C GLY A 233 7.17 -0.23 3.48
N VAL A 234 7.79 0.58 4.34
CA VAL A 234 7.24 1.88 4.76
C VAL A 234 7.11 2.85 3.58
N ARG A 235 8.08 2.88 2.66
CA ARG A 235 8.02 3.73 1.46
C ARG A 235 6.82 3.38 0.59
N LEU A 236 6.58 2.09 0.36
CA LEU A 236 5.44 1.60 -0.43
C LEU A 236 4.10 1.88 0.26
N LEU A 237 4.02 1.71 1.59
CA LEU A 237 2.84 2.08 2.36
C LEU A 237 2.55 3.58 2.28
N LYS A 238 3.57 4.45 2.37
CA LYS A 238 3.40 5.90 2.16
C LYS A 238 2.91 6.22 0.76
N LEU A 239 3.47 5.57 -0.26
CA LEU A 239 3.04 5.76 -1.64
C LEU A 239 1.57 5.36 -1.83
N THR A 240 1.12 4.24 -1.28
CA THR A 240 -0.30 3.87 -1.28
C THR A 240 -1.16 4.84 -0.48
N ALA A 241 -0.69 5.30 0.69
CA ALA A 241 -1.43 6.27 1.51
C ALA A 241 -1.64 7.62 0.79
N GLU A 242 -0.66 8.05 -0.01
CA GLU A 242 -0.67 9.34 -0.72
C GLU A 242 -1.33 9.29 -2.11
N ARG A 243 -1.23 8.15 -2.80
CA ARG A 243 -1.60 8.03 -4.22
C ARG A 243 -2.58 6.90 -4.51
N GLY A 244 -2.78 5.99 -3.55
CA GLY A 244 -3.79 4.96 -3.62
C GLY A 244 -5.19 5.55 -3.57
N HIS A 245 -6.17 4.71 -3.89
CA HIS A 245 -7.57 5.08 -3.91
C HIS A 245 -8.34 4.23 -2.91
N TYR A 246 -8.50 2.94 -3.19
CA TYR A 246 -9.27 2.05 -2.31
C TYR A 246 -8.47 1.66 -1.08
N LEU A 247 -7.16 1.42 -1.19
CA LEU A 247 -6.33 0.93 -0.09
C LEU A 247 -5.57 2.05 0.64
N ALA A 248 -5.73 3.30 0.21
CA ALA A 248 -5.14 4.47 0.87
C ALA A 248 -5.52 4.60 2.37
N PRO A 249 -6.80 4.47 2.79
CA PRO A 249 -7.15 4.47 4.21
C PRO A 249 -6.48 3.34 5.00
N PHE A 250 -6.42 2.15 4.43
CA PHE A 250 -5.77 1.01 5.08
C PHE A 250 -4.25 1.18 5.18
N ALA A 251 -3.59 1.73 4.17
CA ALA A 251 -2.17 2.05 4.22
C ALA A 251 -1.87 3.08 5.33
N ARG A 252 -2.71 4.10 5.49
CA ARG A 252 -2.62 5.06 6.59
C ARG A 252 -2.77 4.37 7.95
N LEU A 253 -3.72 3.43 8.07
CA LEU A 253 -3.87 2.63 9.30
C LEU A 253 -2.59 1.86 9.63
N MET A 254 -2.00 1.17 8.66
CA MET A 254 -0.75 0.41 8.84
C MET A 254 0.43 1.31 9.20
N LEU A 255 0.51 2.51 8.62
CA LEU A 255 1.50 3.52 9.01
C LEU A 255 1.30 3.98 10.45
N ALA A 256 0.06 4.25 10.88
CA ALA A 256 -0.23 4.61 12.27
C ALA A 256 0.24 3.51 13.24
N VAL A 257 -0.05 2.25 12.93
CA VAL A 257 0.42 1.09 13.71
C VAL A 257 1.94 1.05 13.78
N GLY A 258 2.64 1.26 12.66
CA GLY A 258 4.10 1.31 12.61
C GLY A 258 4.69 2.44 13.47
N GLU A 259 4.10 3.63 13.42
CA GLU A 259 4.52 4.76 14.25
C GLU A 259 4.34 4.46 15.74
N LEU A 260 3.20 3.88 16.14
CA LEU A 260 2.93 3.52 17.54
C LEU A 260 3.90 2.45 18.05
N ARG A 261 4.18 1.41 17.25
CA ARG A 261 5.13 0.34 17.60
C ARG A 261 6.57 0.82 17.69
N ASP A 262 6.94 1.82 16.91
CA ASP A 262 8.25 2.47 16.98
C ASP A 262 8.33 3.52 18.11
N GLY A 263 7.31 3.63 18.97
CA GLY A 263 7.25 4.57 20.09
C GLY A 263 6.96 6.03 19.69
N ARG A 264 6.65 6.29 18.41
CA ARG A 264 6.32 7.62 17.88
C ARG A 264 4.84 7.94 18.08
N THR A 265 4.40 7.91 19.34
CA THR A 265 2.98 8.03 19.75
C THR A 265 2.24 9.19 19.10
N GLN A 266 2.83 10.39 19.10
CA GLN A 266 2.18 11.58 18.55
C GLN A 266 1.95 11.50 17.04
N SER A 267 2.89 10.91 16.30
CA SER A 267 2.80 10.70 14.85
C SER A 267 1.68 9.72 14.53
N GLY A 268 1.64 8.56 15.20
CA GLY A 268 0.56 7.58 15.06
C GLY A 268 -0.81 8.16 15.43
N LYS A 269 -0.89 8.92 16.52
CA LYS A 269 -2.12 9.60 16.97
C LYS A 269 -2.65 10.57 15.92
N GLN A 270 -1.77 11.37 15.29
CA GLN A 270 -2.17 12.32 14.25
C GLN A 270 -2.78 11.63 13.02
N ILE A 271 -2.22 10.48 12.61
CA ILE A 271 -2.76 9.69 11.50
C ILE A 271 -4.16 9.16 11.86
N LEU A 272 -4.34 8.63 13.08
CA LEU A 272 -5.63 8.13 13.55
C LEU A 272 -6.68 9.24 13.65
N ILE A 273 -6.29 10.46 14.05
CA ILE A 273 -7.20 11.63 14.04
C ILE A 273 -7.70 11.90 12.62
N GLY A 274 -6.82 11.93 11.63
CA GLY A 274 -7.21 12.11 10.23
C GLY A 274 -8.20 11.04 9.76
N LEU A 275 -7.91 9.77 10.05
CA LEU A 275 -8.81 8.65 9.74
C LEU A 275 -10.17 8.78 10.46
N SER A 276 -10.20 9.23 11.72
CA SER A 276 -11.44 9.42 12.47
C SER A 276 -12.32 10.56 11.94
N GLN A 277 -11.72 11.56 11.29
CA GLN A 277 -12.45 12.65 10.66
C GLN A 277 -13.07 12.21 9.33
N GLU A 278 -12.35 11.38 8.56
CA GLU A 278 -12.82 10.86 7.27
C GLU A 278 -13.87 9.74 7.44
N PHE A 279 -13.70 8.89 8.45
CA PHE A 279 -14.58 7.75 8.76
C PHE A 279 -15.16 7.88 10.18
N PRO A 280 -16.09 8.82 10.41
CA PRO A 280 -16.55 9.18 11.75
C PRO A 280 -17.37 8.10 12.45
N LYS A 281 -17.94 7.13 11.72
CA LYS A 281 -18.66 5.99 12.32
C LYS A 281 -17.71 4.91 12.84
N ASN A 282 -16.44 4.94 12.42
CA ASN A 282 -15.45 3.98 12.87
C ASN A 282 -14.98 4.30 14.30
N THR A 283 -15.65 3.67 15.28
CA THR A 283 -15.34 3.86 16.70
C THR A 283 -13.97 3.33 17.12
N LEU A 284 -13.31 2.49 16.30
CA LEU A 284 -11.98 1.94 16.60
C LEU A 284 -10.94 3.06 16.65
N TYR A 285 -10.95 3.99 15.70
CA TYR A 285 -9.99 5.10 15.69
C TYR A 285 -10.11 5.98 16.93
N GLN A 286 -11.33 6.35 17.31
CA GLN A 286 -11.59 7.17 18.50
C GLN A 286 -11.15 6.45 19.78
N ARG A 287 -11.46 5.15 19.89
CA ARG A 287 -11.06 4.32 21.03
C ARG A 287 -9.53 4.24 21.15
N GLN A 288 -8.82 4.08 20.04
CA GLN A 288 -7.35 4.04 20.06
C GLN A 288 -6.75 5.41 20.39
N ILE A 289 -7.25 6.51 19.81
CA ILE A 289 -6.82 7.87 20.15
C ILE A 289 -6.95 8.14 21.66
N GLY A 290 -8.06 7.72 22.28
CA GLY A 290 -8.30 7.89 23.72
C GLY A 290 -7.38 7.09 24.63
N ARG A 291 -6.72 6.04 24.11
CA ARG A 291 -5.72 5.24 24.84
C ARG A 291 -4.30 5.82 24.75
N LEU A 292 -4.06 6.71 23.79
CA LEU A 292 -2.75 7.33 23.57
C LEU A 292 -2.65 8.59 24.44
N HIS A 293 -1.97 8.45 25.58
CA HIS A 293 -1.66 9.53 26.53
C HIS A 293 -0.47 10.38 26.05
#